data_AF-A0A1V4HLQ5-F1
#
_entry.id   AF-A0A1V4HLQ5-F1
#
_cell.length_a   1.000
_cell.length_b   1.000
_cell.length_c   1.000
_cell.angle_alpha   90.00
_cell.angle_beta   90.00
_cell.angle_gamma   90.00
#
_symmetry.space_group_name_H-M   'P 1'
#
loop_
_entity.id
_entity.type
_entity.pdbx_description
1 polymer ?
#
loop_
_entity_poly.entity_id
_entity_poly.type
_entity_poly.pdbx_seq_one_letter_code
_entity_poly.pdbx_strand_id
1 'polypeptide(L)'
;MKNEIAKEVLTEFERLSDDDKNSLSTALEHHYGKQVRFLIDELSKMDQKDLQNIKSIIGGMIITREYAADIQNVHASLKDRDLPSRISFGIIGGNDFH
;
A
#
# COMPACT_ATOMS: atom_id res chain seq x y z
N MET A 1 -15.59 -12.83 7.82
CA MET A 1 -14.69 -11.65 7.82
C MET A 1 -13.32 -11.99 7.27
N LYS A 2 -12.56 -12.92 7.86
CA LYS A 2 -11.23 -13.32 7.38
C LYS A 2 -11.18 -13.78 5.91
N ASN A 3 -12.13 -14.63 5.50
CA ASN A 3 -12.21 -15.10 4.11
C ASN A 3 -12.55 -13.99 3.11
N GLU A 4 -13.26 -12.95 3.54
CA GLU A 4 -13.54 -11.80 2.66
C GLU A 4 -12.27 -10.97 2.44
N ILE A 5 -11.47 -10.74 3.49
CA ILE A 5 -10.17 -10.06 3.37
C ILE A 5 -9.22 -10.87 2.46
N ALA A 6 -9.21 -12.20 2.57
CA ALA A 6 -8.39 -13.05 1.70
C ALA A 6 -8.81 -12.94 0.22
N LYS A 7 -10.11 -12.85 -0.08
CA LYS A 7 -10.62 -12.60 -1.45
C LYS A 7 -10.22 -11.22 -1.95
N GLU A 8 -10.33 -10.20 -1.12
CA GLU A 8 -9.91 -8.84 -1.46
C GLU A 8 -8.42 -8.78 -1.79
N VAL A 9 -7.57 -9.37 -0.94
CA VAL A 9 -6.12 -9.48 -1.18
C VAL A 9 -5.83 -10.15 -2.51
N LEU A 10 -6.49 -11.28 -2.80
CA LEU A 10 -6.31 -11.99 -4.07
C LEU A 10 -6.73 -11.12 -5.26
N THR A 11 -7.89 -10.49 -5.17
CA THR A 11 -8.43 -9.62 -6.22
C THR A 11 -7.50 -8.43 -6.50
N GLU A 12 -6.98 -7.79 -5.45
CA GLU A 12 -6.06 -6.67 -5.59
C GLU A 12 -4.69 -7.12 -6.11
N PHE A 13 -4.19 -8.28 -5.67
CA PHE A 13 -2.96 -8.88 -6.17
C PHE A 13 -3.05 -9.16 -7.68
N GLU A 14 -4.19 -9.65 -8.16
CA GLU A 14 -4.40 -9.93 -9.59
C GLU A 14 -4.30 -8.66 -10.47
N ARG A 15 -4.63 -7.48 -9.91
CA ARG A 15 -4.54 -6.17 -10.59
C ARG A 15 -3.12 -5.62 -10.70
N LEU A 16 -2.16 -6.24 -10.03
CA LEU A 16 -0.74 -5.88 -10.12
C LEU A 16 -0.13 -6.35 -11.44
N SER A 17 0.91 -5.63 -11.90
CA SER A 17 1.73 -6.09 -13.03
C SER A 17 2.56 -7.31 -12.62
N ASP A 18 3.08 -8.07 -13.57
CA ASP A 18 3.91 -9.24 -13.24
C ASP A 18 5.21 -8.84 -12.51
N ASP A 19 5.78 -7.69 -12.84
CA ASP A 19 6.95 -7.13 -12.14
C ASP A 19 6.63 -6.75 -10.69
N ASP A 20 5.47 -6.13 -10.46
CA ASP A 20 4.98 -5.80 -9.12
C ASP A 20 4.71 -7.07 -8.30
N LYS A 21 4.09 -8.09 -8.92
CA LYS A 21 3.83 -9.39 -8.29
C LYS A 21 5.12 -10.06 -7.86
N ASN A 22 6.13 -10.09 -8.74
CA ASN A 22 7.44 -10.68 -8.44
C ASN A 22 8.15 -9.93 -7.30
N SER A 23 8.12 -8.60 -7.35
CA SER A 23 8.72 -7.75 -6.31
C SER A 23 8.05 -7.96 -4.96
N LEU A 24 6.71 -7.99 -4.94
CA LEU A 24 5.93 -8.25 -3.74
C LEU A 24 6.18 -9.65 -3.19
N SER A 25 6.14 -10.69 -4.03
CA SER A 25 6.42 -12.06 -3.61
C SER A 25 7.81 -12.19 -2.97
N THR A 26 8.82 -11.55 -3.54
CA THR A 26 10.18 -11.53 -3.00
C THR A 26 10.24 -10.81 -1.64
N ALA A 27 9.58 -9.66 -1.52
CA ALA A 27 9.55 -8.89 -0.28
C ALA A 27 8.82 -9.64 0.85
N LEU A 28 7.69 -10.28 0.53
CA LEU A 28 6.94 -11.08 1.50
C LEU A 28 7.68 -12.35 1.89
N GLU A 29 8.38 -13.00 0.95
CA GLU A 29 9.24 -14.14 1.26
C GLU A 29 10.35 -13.76 2.24
N HIS A 30 10.99 -12.61 2.02
CA HIS A 30 11.99 -12.08 2.96
C HIS A 30 11.39 -11.79 4.33
N HIS A 31 10.22 -11.13 4.37
CA HIS A 31 9.57 -10.73 5.63
C HIS A 31 9.09 -11.92 6.46
N TYR A 32 8.49 -12.92 5.82
CA TYR A 32 7.90 -14.09 6.48
C TYR A 32 8.84 -15.30 6.55
N GLY A 33 10.00 -15.24 5.92
CA GLY A 33 10.95 -16.36 5.80
C GLY A 33 10.44 -17.54 4.99
N LYS A 34 9.36 -17.35 4.21
CA LYS A 34 8.74 -18.38 3.37
C LYS A 34 7.94 -17.75 2.24
N GLN A 35 7.86 -18.45 1.11
CA GLN A 35 7.05 -18.01 -0.02
C GLN A 35 5.58 -17.88 0.37
N VAL A 36 5.00 -16.69 0.16
CA VAL A 36 3.57 -16.46 0.28
C VAL A 36 2.89 -16.83 -1.03
N ARG A 37 1.90 -17.73 -0.96
CA ARG A 37 1.11 -18.15 -2.11
C ARG A 37 -0.20 -17.38 -2.14
N PHE A 38 -0.44 -16.64 -3.22
CA PHE A 38 -1.68 -15.93 -3.46
C PHE A 38 -2.74 -16.88 -4.01
N LEU A 39 -3.17 -17.81 -3.17
CA LEU A 39 -4.28 -18.73 -3.40
C LEU A 39 -5.27 -18.57 -2.25
N ILE A 40 -6.57 -18.58 -2.53
CA ILE A 40 -7.57 -18.30 -1.50
C ILE A 40 -7.48 -19.25 -0.29
N ASP A 41 -7.20 -20.53 -0.54
CA ASP A 41 -7.07 -21.54 0.50
C ASP A 41 -5.83 -21.32 1.37
N GLU A 42 -4.75 -20.78 0.81
CA GLU A 42 -3.51 -20.48 1.52
C GLU A 42 -3.65 -19.17 2.31
N LEU A 43 -4.18 -18.12 1.68
CA LEU A 43 -4.45 -16.83 2.30
C LEU A 43 -5.42 -16.98 3.48
N SER A 44 -6.46 -17.81 3.35
CA SER A 44 -7.43 -18.06 4.42
C SER A 44 -6.81 -18.71 5.67
N LYS A 45 -5.63 -19.35 5.54
CA LYS A 45 -4.89 -19.94 6.67
C LYS A 45 -4.02 -18.93 7.41
N MET A 46 -3.54 -17.87 6.75
CA MET A 46 -2.72 -16.81 7.35
C MET A 46 -3.48 -16.08 8.46
N ASP A 47 -2.83 -15.50 9.47
CA ASP A 47 -3.57 -14.74 10.47
C ASP A 47 -4.17 -13.45 9.89
N GLN A 48 -5.18 -12.90 10.58
CA GLN A 48 -5.89 -11.72 10.10
C GLN A 48 -5.00 -10.48 10.03
N LYS A 49 -4.02 -10.34 10.92
CA LYS A 49 -3.13 -9.17 10.95
C LYS A 49 -2.20 -9.20 9.73
N ASP A 50 -1.66 -10.36 9.40
CA ASP A 50 -0.85 -10.57 8.21
C ASP A 50 -1.63 -10.31 6.93
N LEU A 51 -2.87 -10.79 6.84
CA LEU A 51 -3.75 -10.49 5.70
C LEU A 51 -3.99 -8.99 5.53
N GLN A 52 -4.22 -8.26 6.63
CA GLN A 52 -4.39 -6.81 6.61
C GLN A 52 -3.11 -6.07 6.22
N ASN A 53 -1.95 -6.55 6.66
CA ASN A 53 -0.65 -5.99 6.27
C ASN A 53 -0.42 -6.17 4.77
N ILE A 54 -0.64 -7.39 4.24
CA ILE A 54 -0.50 -7.67 2.81
C ILE A 54 -1.46 -6.80 1.99
N LYS A 55 -2.73 -6.70 2.40
CA LYS A 55 -3.71 -5.82 1.77
C LYS A 55 -3.23 -4.37 1.73
N SER A 56 -2.73 -3.86 2.85
CA SER A 56 -2.24 -2.49 2.95
C SER A 56 -1.03 -2.23 2.04
N ILE A 57 -0.13 -3.19 1.92
CA ILE A 57 1.02 -3.12 1.01
C ILE A 57 0.54 -3.06 -0.44
N ILE A 58 -0.34 -3.98 -0.86
CA ILE A 58 -0.87 -4.01 -2.23
C ILE A 58 -1.61 -2.70 -2.55
N GLY A 59 -2.49 -2.24 -1.65
CA GLY A 59 -3.19 -0.97 -1.81
C GLY A 59 -2.23 0.22 -1.93
N GLY A 60 -1.17 0.24 -1.12
CA GLY A 60 -0.11 1.26 -1.21
C GLY A 60 0.62 1.23 -2.54
N MET A 61 0.93 0.05 -3.08
CA MET A 61 1.54 -0.08 -4.42
C MET A 61 0.62 0.44 -5.52
N ILE A 62 -0.67 0.08 -5.48
CA ILE A 62 -1.67 0.54 -6.46
C ILE A 62 -1.78 2.06 -6.44
N ILE A 63 -1.95 2.67 -5.25
CA ILE A 63 -2.05 4.13 -5.09
C ILE A 63 -0.77 4.80 -5.59
N THR A 64 0.40 4.29 -5.19
CA THR A 64 1.68 4.88 -5.61
C THR A 64 1.82 4.86 -7.13
N ARG A 65 1.37 3.79 -7.80
CA ARG A 65 1.37 3.69 -9.26
C ARG A 65 0.37 4.65 -9.91
N GLU A 66 -0.86 4.68 -9.42
CA GLU A 66 -1.94 5.52 -9.97
C GLU A 66 -1.61 7.01 -9.89
N TYR A 67 -0.97 7.44 -8.80
CA TYR A 67 -0.64 8.85 -8.56
C TYR A 67 0.85 9.17 -8.77
N ALA A 68 1.65 8.25 -9.33
CA ALA A 68 3.10 8.45 -9.52
C ALA A 68 3.40 9.71 -10.33
N ALA A 69 2.66 9.91 -11.43
CA ALA A 69 2.81 11.06 -12.31
C ALA A 69 2.47 12.36 -11.57
N ASP A 70 1.40 12.37 -10.77
CA ASP A 70 1.01 13.55 -9.99
C ASP A 70 2.06 13.87 -8.92
N ILE A 71 2.61 12.86 -8.24
CA ILE A 71 3.70 13.03 -7.27
C ILE A 71 4.94 13.62 -7.95
N GLN A 72 5.31 13.11 -9.13
CA GLN A 72 6.44 13.62 -9.91
C GLN A 72 6.21 15.05 -10.40
N ASN A 73 5.00 15.36 -10.87
CA ASN A 73 4.62 16.68 -11.34
C ASN A 73 4.64 17.71 -10.21
N VAL A 74 4.09 17.35 -9.05
CA VAL A 74 4.16 18.18 -7.83
C VAL A 74 5.61 18.39 -7.44
N HIS A 75 6.41 17.33 -7.34
CA HIS A 75 7.83 17.45 -7.01
C HIS A 75 8.58 18.37 -7.99
N ALA A 76 8.36 18.21 -9.30
CA ALA A 76 8.96 19.09 -10.32
C ALA A 76 8.53 20.55 -10.15
N SER A 77 7.24 20.81 -9.88
CA SER A 77 6.71 22.16 -9.66
C SER A 77 7.22 22.84 -8.38
N LEU A 78 7.67 22.04 -7.41
CA LEU A 78 8.13 22.50 -6.10
C LEU A 78 9.65 22.57 -5.99
N LYS A 79 10.40 21.93 -6.91
CA LYS A 79 11.87 21.82 -6.89
C LYS A 79 12.61 23.17 -6.83
N ASP A 80 12.09 24.18 -7.51
CA ASP A 80 12.69 25.52 -7.57
C ASP A 80 12.01 26.52 -6.62
N ARG A 81 11.14 26.04 -5.73
CA ARG A 81 10.49 26.86 -4.70
C ARG A 81 11.25 26.71 -3.39
N ASP A 82 11.36 27.81 -2.65
CA ASP A 82 11.91 27.80 -1.29
C ASP A 82 10.87 27.15 -0.36
N LEU A 83 10.85 25.82 -0.36
CA LEU A 83 9.89 25.05 0.41
C LEU A 83 10.23 25.12 1.90
N PRO A 84 9.22 25.24 2.78
CA PRO A 84 9.45 25.17 4.20
C PRO A 84 10.08 23.82 4.56
N SER A 85 11.12 23.84 5.39
CA SER A 85 11.81 22.63 5.87
C SER A 85 10.92 21.72 6.73
N ARG A 86 9.72 22.18 7.09
CA ARG A 86 8.68 21.46 7.81
C ARG A 86 7.32 21.72 7.20
N ILE A 87 6.62 20.64 6.87
CA ILE A 87 5.22 20.65 6.48
C ILE A 87 4.43 20.08 7.67
N SER A 88 3.51 20.88 8.21
CA SER A 88 2.57 20.45 9.24
C SER A 88 1.21 20.18 8.59
N PHE A 89 0.77 18.93 8.63
CA PHE A 89 -0.60 18.58 8.26
C PHE A 89 -1.52 18.98 9.43
N GLY A 90 -2.40 19.95 9.19
CA GLY A 90 -3.40 20.36 10.17
C GLY A 90 -4.39 19.23 10.43
N ILE A 91 -4.74 19.01 11.70
CA ILE A 91 -5.88 18.17 12.06
C ILE A 91 -7.13 18.86 11.51
N ILE A 92 -7.81 18.25 10.54
CA ILE A 92 -9.16 18.68 10.15
C ILE A 92 -10.08 18.27 11.29
N GLY A 93 -10.23 19.14 12.29
CA GLY A 93 -11.10 18.91 13.44
C GLY A 93 -10.59 19.59 14.71
N GLY A 94 -10.99 20.83 14.91
CA GLY A 94 -10.84 21.55 16.17
C GLY A 94 -11.49 22.92 16.05
N ASN A 95 -12.76 22.99 16.43
CA ASN A 95 -13.59 24.20 16.46
C ASN A 95 -12.86 25.43 17.01
N ASP A 96 -13.27 26.58 16.48
CA ASP A 96 -13.18 27.90 17.13
C ASP A 96 -13.36 27.81 18.65
N PHE A 97 -12.49 28.47 19.42
CA PHE A 97 -12.77 29.23 20.66
C PHE A 97 -11.44 29.65 21.34
N HIS A 98 -10.94 30.85 21.03
CA HIS A 98 -10.77 31.98 21.97
C HIS A 98 -10.06 33.16 21.31
#